data_AF-A4YTF5-F1
#
_entry.id   AF-A4YTF5-F1
#
_cell.length_a   1.000
_cell.length_b   1.000
_cell.length_c   1.000
_cell.angle_alpha   90.00
_cell.angle_beta   90.00
_cell.angle_gamma   90.00
#
_symmetry.space_group_name_H-M   'P 1'
#
loop_
_entity.id
_entity.type
_entity.pdbx_description
1 polymer ?
#
loop_
_entity_poly.entity_id
_entity_poly.type
_entity_poly.pdbx_seq_one_letter_code
_entity_poly.pdbx_strand_id
1 'polypeptide(L)'
;MRERWAAGQLTADHALELMRESYRNYIRRQTPRFRALFDHLTGDHAPLVIHCTAGKDRTGVACALVLVALDVDDDIIMEDYLLTNQYFRRDAAAHPELPRDVLEAIGTVQASFLAAALDTIRQDYGDLEAYLRDGLGVDGAAREALKQRYLTG
;
A
#
# COMPACT_ATOMS: atom_id res chain seq x y z
N MET A 1 -0.66 -0.30 -23.57
CA MET A 1 -0.85 0.96 -22.80
C MET A 1 -0.97 2.18 -23.73
N ARG A 2 -0.07 2.35 -24.70
CA ARG A 2 -0.09 3.44 -25.70
C ARG A 2 -1.35 3.53 -26.58
N GLU A 3 -1.99 2.40 -26.90
CA GLU A 3 -3.14 2.38 -27.83
C GLU A 3 -4.44 2.91 -27.24
N ARG A 4 -4.59 2.91 -25.91
CA ARG A 4 -5.80 3.43 -25.24
C ARG A 4 -5.78 4.96 -25.09
N TRP A 5 -4.62 5.58 -25.31
CA TRP A 5 -4.43 7.04 -25.24
C TRP A 5 -5.09 7.79 -26.41
N ALA A 6 -5.17 7.17 -27.58
CA ALA A 6 -5.68 7.80 -28.80
C ALA A 6 -7.23 7.80 -28.91
N ALA A 7 -7.93 7.07 -28.04
CA ALA A 7 -9.38 6.84 -28.17
C ALA A 7 -10.27 7.76 -27.32
N GLY A 8 -9.72 8.73 -26.57
CA GLY A 8 -10.51 9.64 -25.72
C GLY A 8 -11.19 8.96 -24.51
N GLN A 9 -10.65 7.83 -24.03
CA GLN A 9 -11.29 6.96 -23.03
C GLN A 9 -10.77 7.10 -21.59
N LEU A 10 -9.96 8.11 -21.27
CA LEU A 10 -9.41 8.27 -19.91
C LEU A 10 -10.34 9.14 -19.06
N THR A 11 -11.31 8.51 -18.39
CA THR A 11 -12.17 9.15 -17.39
C THR A 11 -11.60 9.01 -15.98
N ALA A 12 -12.05 9.83 -15.04
CA ALA A 12 -11.76 9.65 -13.62
C ALA A 12 -12.10 8.23 -13.14
N ASP A 13 -13.28 7.71 -13.46
CA ASP A 13 -13.70 6.35 -13.08
C ASP A 13 -12.72 5.29 -13.59
N HIS A 14 -12.25 5.44 -14.83
CA HIS A 14 -11.27 4.53 -15.38
C HIS A 14 -9.93 4.62 -14.65
N ALA A 15 -9.48 5.83 -14.33
CA ALA A 15 -8.26 6.05 -13.56
C ALA A 15 -8.35 5.45 -12.14
N LEU A 16 -9.49 5.64 -11.46
CA LEU A 16 -9.77 5.06 -10.15
C LEU A 16 -9.69 3.53 -10.18
N GLU A 17 -10.26 2.90 -11.22
CA GLU A 17 -10.20 1.45 -11.33
C GLU A 17 -8.79 0.93 -11.64
N LEU A 18 -8.03 1.64 -12.47
CA LEU A 18 -6.61 1.32 -12.69
C LEU A 18 -5.79 1.44 -11.39
N MET A 19 -6.11 2.39 -10.53
CA MET A 19 -5.47 2.51 -9.22
C MET A 19 -5.83 1.33 -8.32
N ARG A 20 -7.10 0.95 -8.20
CA ARG A 20 -7.51 -0.26 -7.44
C ARG A 20 -6.81 -1.51 -7.97
N GLU A 21 -6.77 -1.69 -9.28
CA GLU A 21 -6.10 -2.82 -9.91
C GLU A 21 -4.58 -2.81 -9.63
N SER A 22 -3.96 -1.63 -9.56
CA SER A 22 -2.55 -1.52 -9.16
C SER A 22 -2.31 -2.00 -7.73
N TYR A 23 -3.23 -1.67 -6.81
CA TYR A 23 -3.18 -2.13 -5.40
C TYR A 23 -3.36 -3.64 -5.27
N ARG A 24 -4.30 -4.24 -6.01
CA ARG A 24 -4.42 -5.71 -6.09
C ARG A 24 -3.14 -6.36 -6.61
N ASN A 25 -2.54 -5.75 -7.64
CA ASN A 25 -1.29 -6.24 -8.21
C ASN A 25 -0.08 -6.08 -7.28
N TYR A 26 -0.08 -5.12 -6.34
CA TYR A 26 0.98 -5.06 -5.32
C TYR A 26 0.99 -6.32 -4.47
N ILE A 27 -0.16 -6.82 -4.05
CA ILE A 27 -0.24 -8.09 -3.32
C ILE A 27 0.21 -9.24 -4.23
N ARG A 28 -0.47 -9.44 -5.37
CA ARG A 28 -0.23 -10.59 -6.25
C ARG A 28 1.18 -10.66 -6.85
N ARG A 29 1.85 -9.53 -7.02
CA ARG A 29 3.14 -9.46 -7.75
C ARG A 29 4.31 -8.95 -6.92
N GLN A 30 4.05 -8.25 -5.81
CA GLN A 30 5.10 -7.64 -5.00
C GLN A 30 5.20 -8.24 -3.59
N THR A 31 4.43 -9.30 -3.26
CA THR A 31 4.60 -10.10 -2.04
C THR A 31 6.07 -10.42 -1.72
N PRO A 32 6.93 -10.86 -2.67
CA PRO A 32 8.34 -11.10 -2.37
C PRO A 32 9.12 -9.85 -1.89
N ARG A 33 8.72 -8.65 -2.33
CA ARG A 33 9.33 -7.39 -1.86
C ARG A 33 8.84 -7.00 -0.48
N PHE A 34 7.56 -7.24 -0.18
CA PHE A 34 7.05 -7.05 1.18
C PHE A 34 7.68 -8.04 2.16
N ARG A 35 7.89 -9.29 1.76
CA ARG A 35 8.68 -10.26 2.54
C ARG A 35 10.07 -9.73 2.88
N ALA A 36 10.82 -9.24 1.88
CA ALA A 36 12.13 -8.65 2.11
C ALA A 36 12.10 -7.43 3.07
N LEU A 37 11.04 -6.62 3.02
CA LEU A 37 10.82 -5.56 4.02
C LEU A 37 10.70 -6.14 5.43
N PHE A 38 9.91 -7.20 5.63
CA PHE A 38 9.75 -7.85 6.93
C PHE A 38 11.04 -8.49 7.42
N ASP A 39 11.84 -9.10 6.53
CA ASP A 39 13.17 -9.59 6.86
C ASP A 39 14.04 -8.45 7.45
N HIS A 40 14.02 -7.26 6.82
CA HIS A 40 14.73 -6.08 7.34
C HIS A 40 14.19 -5.59 8.69
N LEU A 41 12.88 -5.60 8.90
CA LEU A 41 12.24 -5.17 10.16
C LEU A 41 12.60 -6.10 11.33
N THR A 42 12.67 -7.41 11.07
CA THR A 42 13.08 -8.40 12.07
C THR A 42 14.59 -8.46 12.31
N GLY A 43 15.40 -7.95 11.37
CA GLY A 43 16.84 -7.83 11.50
C GLY A 43 17.27 -6.66 12.39
N ASP A 44 18.58 -6.52 12.67
CA ASP A 44 19.09 -5.42 13.50
C ASP A 44 19.43 -4.16 12.68
N HIS A 45 18.45 -3.64 11.95
CA HIS A 45 18.62 -2.56 10.99
C HIS A 45 17.88 -1.26 11.35
N ALA A 46 17.42 -1.11 12.59
CA ALA A 46 16.70 0.09 13.02
C ALA A 46 17.65 1.28 13.32
N PRO A 47 17.21 2.54 13.06
CA PRO A 47 15.93 2.95 12.49
C PRO A 47 15.85 2.75 10.97
N LEU A 48 14.64 2.45 10.47
CA LEU A 48 14.36 2.20 9.04
C LEU A 48 13.48 3.30 8.44
N VAL A 49 13.70 3.59 7.15
CA VAL A 49 12.84 4.48 6.35
C VAL A 49 12.26 3.67 5.19
N ILE A 50 10.93 3.62 5.09
CA ILE A 50 10.22 2.98 3.98
C ILE A 50 9.79 4.07 3.00
N HIS A 51 10.24 3.98 1.74
CA HIS A 51 9.83 4.93 0.71
C HIS A 51 9.59 4.25 -0.65
N CYS A 52 8.92 4.99 -1.53
CA CYS A 52 8.84 4.65 -2.95
C CYS A 52 9.20 5.89 -3.77
N THR A 53 8.67 6.04 -4.98
CA THR A 53 8.91 7.24 -5.80
C THR A 53 8.19 8.46 -5.24
N ALA A 54 6.91 8.32 -4.92
CA ALA A 54 6.08 9.40 -4.38
C ALA A 54 5.87 9.30 -2.86
N GLY A 55 6.24 8.17 -2.24
CA GLY A 55 5.95 7.90 -0.83
C GLY A 55 4.47 7.58 -0.53
N LYS A 56 3.63 7.40 -1.55
CA LYS A 56 2.17 7.25 -1.43
C LYS A 56 1.72 5.79 -1.48
N ASP A 57 1.78 5.18 -2.67
CA ASP A 57 0.98 3.98 -2.92
C ASP A 57 1.60 2.70 -2.33
N ARG A 58 2.77 2.31 -2.84
CA ARG A 58 3.52 1.14 -2.34
C ARG A 58 4.00 1.33 -0.91
N THR A 59 4.34 2.57 -0.54
CA THR A 59 4.69 2.92 0.83
C THR A 59 3.47 2.76 1.75
N GLY A 60 2.31 3.28 1.37
CA GLY A 60 1.08 3.12 2.14
C GLY A 60 0.69 1.65 2.34
N VAL A 61 0.79 0.81 1.31
CA VAL A 61 0.56 -0.65 1.47
C VAL A 61 1.60 -1.28 2.40
N ALA A 62 2.88 -0.93 2.26
CA ALA A 62 3.93 -1.43 3.15
C ALA A 62 3.68 -1.04 4.61
N CYS A 63 3.38 0.23 4.89
CA CYS A 63 3.06 0.71 6.24
C CYS A 63 1.82 0.02 6.80
N ALA A 64 0.76 -0.11 6.01
CA ALA A 64 -0.45 -0.82 6.42
C ALA A 64 -0.15 -2.28 6.82
N LEU A 65 0.68 -3.00 6.05
CA LEU A 65 1.07 -4.37 6.39
C LEU A 65 1.88 -4.44 7.69
N VAL A 66 2.75 -3.47 7.96
CA VAL A 66 3.47 -3.40 9.23
C VAL A 66 2.50 -3.20 10.40
N LEU A 67 1.53 -2.29 10.26
CA LEU A 67 0.52 -2.05 11.29
C LEU A 67 -0.37 -3.29 11.53
N VAL A 68 -0.74 -4.03 10.47
CA VAL A 68 -1.42 -5.34 10.58
C VAL A 68 -0.56 -6.33 11.39
N ALA A 69 0.73 -6.42 11.09
CA ALA A 69 1.64 -7.30 11.85
C ALA A 69 1.76 -6.91 13.33
N LEU A 70 1.51 -5.64 13.67
CA LEU A 70 1.53 -5.13 15.04
C LEU A 70 0.16 -5.22 15.76
N ASP A 71 -0.85 -5.87 15.18
CA ASP A 71 -2.22 -5.97 15.73
C ASP A 71 -2.90 -4.59 15.91
N VAL A 72 -2.63 -3.65 15.02
CA VAL A 72 -3.35 -2.36 15.00
C VAL A 72 -4.71 -2.52 14.32
N ASP A 73 -5.73 -1.86 14.86
CA ASP A 73 -7.10 -1.91 14.32
C ASP A 73 -7.19 -1.37 12.88
N ASP A 74 -8.02 -2.04 12.05
CA ASP A 74 -8.24 -1.70 10.63
C ASP A 74 -8.62 -0.21 10.41
N ASP A 75 -9.39 0.38 11.33
CA ASP A 75 -9.81 1.77 11.27
C ASP A 75 -8.62 2.73 11.43
N ILE A 76 -7.68 2.42 12.35
CA ILE A 76 -6.46 3.21 12.58
C ILE A 76 -5.51 3.06 11.40
N ILE A 77 -5.40 1.85 10.83
CA ILE A 77 -4.61 1.59 9.62
C ILE A 77 -5.12 2.43 8.45
N MET A 78 -6.44 2.49 8.27
CA MET A 78 -7.05 3.30 7.22
C MET A 78 -6.86 4.79 7.48
N GLU A 79 -6.99 5.25 8.72
CA GLU A 79 -6.74 6.64 9.11
C GLU A 79 -5.30 7.05 8.78
N ASP A 80 -4.30 6.27 9.21
CA ASP A 80 -2.88 6.51 8.92
C ASP A 80 -2.63 6.60 7.41
N TYR A 81 -3.16 5.66 6.64
CA TYR A 81 -3.04 5.68 5.18
C TYR A 81 -3.62 6.96 4.55
N LEU A 82 -4.79 7.41 5.02
CA LEU A 82 -5.47 8.60 4.50
C LEU A 82 -4.79 9.92 4.89
N LEU A 83 -3.99 9.95 5.97
CA LEU A 83 -3.13 11.11 6.28
C LEU A 83 -2.18 11.47 5.14
N THR A 84 -1.89 10.53 4.23
CA THR A 84 -1.12 10.83 3.02
C THR A 84 -1.72 11.98 2.22
N ASN A 85 -3.05 12.12 2.13
CA ASN A 85 -3.69 13.23 1.41
C ASN A 85 -3.47 14.59 2.07
N GLN A 86 -3.18 14.62 3.37
CA GLN A 86 -2.91 15.85 4.11
C GLN A 86 -1.45 16.32 3.96
N TYR A 87 -0.52 15.37 3.97
CA TYR A 87 0.92 15.67 4.01
C TYR A 87 1.62 15.57 2.64
N PHE A 88 1.08 14.77 1.71
CA PHE A 88 1.63 14.66 0.37
C PHE A 88 1.32 15.91 -0.45
N ARG A 89 2.38 16.62 -0.85
CA ARG A 89 2.27 17.75 -1.77
C ARG A 89 2.55 17.27 -3.18
N ARG A 90 1.47 17.13 -3.96
CA ARG A 90 1.58 16.85 -5.38
C ARG A 90 2.15 18.05 -6.12
N ASP A 91 3.03 17.79 -7.10
CA ASP A 91 3.36 18.80 -8.10
C ASP A 91 2.16 18.97 -9.04
N ALA A 92 1.46 20.09 -8.91
CA ALA A 92 0.29 20.42 -9.73
C ALA A 92 0.64 20.65 -11.20
N ALA A 93 1.92 20.91 -11.53
CA ALA A 93 2.41 21.08 -12.89
C ALA A 93 2.76 19.74 -13.56
N ALA A 94 2.77 18.63 -12.82
CA ALA A 94 3.00 17.32 -13.40
C ALA A 94 1.80 16.89 -14.24
N HIS A 95 2.07 16.55 -15.51
CA HIS A 95 1.12 16.02 -16.50
C HIS A 95 0.03 17.01 -16.96
N PRO A 96 0.38 18.17 -17.55
CA PRO A 96 -0.59 19.12 -18.07
C PRO A 96 -1.48 18.56 -19.20
N GLU A 97 -1.09 17.43 -19.79
CA GLU A 97 -1.84 16.73 -20.84
C GLU A 97 -3.07 15.97 -20.35
N LEU A 98 -3.21 15.75 -19.03
CA LEU A 98 -4.30 14.94 -18.48
C LEU A 98 -5.46 15.81 -17.93
N PRO A 99 -6.71 15.31 -18.01
CA PRO A 99 -7.85 15.93 -17.33
C PRO A 99 -7.63 16.09 -15.83
N ARG A 100 -8.16 17.17 -15.24
CA ARG A 100 -7.97 17.51 -13.82
C ARG A 100 -8.45 16.42 -12.87
N ASP A 101 -9.61 15.84 -13.17
CA ASP A 101 -10.25 14.77 -12.41
C ASP A 101 -9.44 13.46 -12.46
N VAL A 102 -8.85 13.13 -13.60
CA VAL A 102 -7.88 12.03 -13.73
C VAL A 102 -6.64 12.30 -12.89
N LEU A 103 -6.10 13.52 -12.95
CA LEU A 103 -4.91 13.91 -12.17
C LEU A 103 -5.16 13.84 -10.67
N GLU A 104 -6.36 14.20 -10.22
CA GLU A 104 -6.80 14.08 -8.84
C GLU A 104 -6.91 12.60 -8.42
N ALA A 105 -7.53 11.76 -9.27
CA ALA A 105 -7.68 10.33 -9.02
C ALA A 105 -6.34 9.60 -8.84
N ILE A 106 -5.34 9.88 -9.68
CA ILE A 106 -4.01 9.25 -9.57
C ILE A 106 -3.12 9.94 -8.52
N GLY A 107 -3.37 11.23 -8.27
CA GLY A 107 -2.58 12.09 -7.41
C GLY A 107 -2.88 11.96 -5.92
N THR A 108 -4.03 11.38 -5.56
CA THR A 108 -4.48 11.21 -4.17
C THR A 108 -4.54 9.73 -3.78
N VAL A 109 -4.61 9.43 -2.48
CA VAL A 109 -5.05 8.12 -1.99
C VAL A 109 -6.54 8.12 -1.75
N GLN A 110 -7.16 6.94 -1.85
CA GLN A 110 -8.55 6.73 -1.48
C GLN A 110 -8.68 5.45 -0.69
N ALA A 111 -9.61 5.41 0.27
CA ALA A 111 -9.87 4.21 1.07
C ALA A 111 -10.10 2.96 0.19
N SER A 112 -10.78 3.13 -0.95
CA SER A 112 -11.02 2.04 -1.90
C SER A 112 -9.75 1.41 -2.50
N PHE A 113 -8.62 2.12 -2.49
CA PHE A 113 -7.35 1.61 -3.00
C PHE A 113 -6.71 0.67 -1.98
N LEU A 114 -6.54 1.11 -0.74
CA LEU A 114 -6.01 0.24 0.32
C LEU A 114 -6.95 -0.94 0.59
N ALA A 115 -8.27 -0.71 0.60
CA ALA A 115 -9.26 -1.77 0.71
C ALA A 115 -9.08 -2.83 -0.40
N ALA A 116 -8.85 -2.43 -1.66
CA ALA A 116 -8.60 -3.38 -2.73
C ALA A 116 -7.36 -4.27 -2.48
N ALA A 117 -6.30 -3.75 -1.85
CA ALA A 117 -5.15 -4.56 -1.46
C ALA A 117 -5.50 -5.53 -0.32
N LEU A 118 -6.13 -5.04 0.76
CA LEU A 118 -6.51 -5.88 1.91
C LEU A 118 -7.53 -6.96 1.53
N ASP A 119 -8.49 -6.64 0.66
CA ASP A 119 -9.46 -7.60 0.15
C ASP A 119 -8.82 -8.63 -0.78
N THR A 120 -7.81 -8.23 -1.57
CA THR A 120 -7.03 -9.20 -2.35
C THR A 120 -6.29 -10.18 -1.45
N ILE A 121 -5.77 -9.72 -0.32
CA ILE A 121 -5.17 -10.60 0.68
C ILE A 121 -6.21 -11.60 1.19
N ARG A 122 -7.37 -11.12 1.65
CA ARG A 122 -8.46 -11.99 2.15
C ARG A 122 -8.94 -12.98 1.09
N GLN A 123 -9.00 -12.58 -0.17
CA GLN A 123 -9.40 -13.44 -1.29
C GLN A 123 -8.37 -14.53 -1.61
N ASP A 124 -7.09 -14.14 -1.68
CA ASP A 124 -6.03 -15.03 -2.17
C ASP A 124 -5.41 -15.89 -1.05
N TYR A 125 -5.50 -15.46 0.21
CA TYR A 125 -4.90 -16.14 1.39
C TYR A 125 -5.92 -16.53 2.47
N GLY A 126 -7.17 -16.08 2.39
CA GLY A 126 -8.23 -16.33 3.37
C GLY A 126 -8.36 -15.21 4.41
N ASP A 127 -7.26 -14.82 5.03
CA ASP A 127 -7.22 -13.70 5.98
C ASP A 127 -5.83 -13.03 6.02
N LEU A 128 -5.71 -11.96 6.82
CA LEU A 128 -4.46 -11.21 6.97
C LEU A 128 -3.38 -12.03 7.69
N GLU A 129 -3.75 -12.88 8.66
CA GLU A 129 -2.81 -13.73 9.41
C GLU A 129 -2.15 -14.78 8.52
N ALA A 130 -2.92 -15.41 7.65
CA ALA A 130 -2.45 -16.35 6.65
C ALA A 130 -1.52 -15.66 5.66
N TYR A 131 -1.78 -14.41 5.29
CA TYR A 131 -0.85 -13.66 4.45
C TYR A 131 0.44 -13.28 5.16
N LEU A 132 0.40 -12.86 6.42
CA LEU A 132 1.61 -12.64 7.22
C LEU A 132 2.46 -13.92 7.25
N ARG A 133 1.87 -15.06 7.62
CA ARG A 133 2.58 -16.34 7.73
C ARG A 133 3.04 -16.88 6.39
N ASP A 134 2.13 -17.09 5.45
CA ASP A 134 2.38 -17.84 4.22
C ASP A 134 2.92 -16.93 3.10
N GLY A 135 2.39 -15.70 3.00
CA GLY A 135 2.81 -14.70 2.02
C GLY A 135 4.11 -14.00 2.40
N LEU A 136 4.22 -13.51 3.64
CA LEU A 136 5.35 -12.69 4.09
C LEU A 136 6.38 -13.48 4.92
N GLY A 137 6.06 -14.69 5.41
CA GLY A 137 6.98 -15.46 6.25
C GLY A 137 7.08 -14.96 7.69
N VAL A 138 6.14 -14.12 8.10
CA VAL A 138 6.06 -13.59 9.46
C VAL A 138 5.25 -14.57 10.29
N ASP A 139 5.95 -15.51 10.93
CA ASP A 139 5.35 -16.41 11.89
C ASP A 139 5.10 -15.74 13.24
N GLY A 140 4.53 -16.48 14.20
CA GLY A 140 4.22 -15.93 15.53
C GLY A 140 5.45 -15.41 16.28
N ALA A 141 6.63 -16.04 16.11
CA ALA A 141 7.84 -15.59 16.79
C ALA A 141 8.37 -14.28 16.19
N ALA A 142 8.38 -14.18 14.86
CA ALA A 142 8.72 -12.95 14.15
C ALA A 142 7.75 -11.81 14.51
N ARG A 143 6.46 -12.11 14.59
CA ARG A 143 5.42 -11.13 14.94
C ARG A 143 5.60 -10.59 16.36
N GLU A 144 5.83 -11.46 17.33
CA GLU A 144 6.09 -11.03 18.72
C GLU A 144 7.39 -10.21 18.83
N ALA A 145 8.44 -10.58 18.08
CA ALA A 145 9.66 -9.78 18.02
C ALA A 145 9.42 -8.36 17.48
N LEU A 146 8.58 -8.21 16.45
CA LEU A 146 8.18 -6.90 15.93
C LEU A 146 7.42 -6.09 16.98
N LYS A 147 6.47 -6.70 17.68
CA LYS A 147 5.71 -6.01 18.76
C LYS A 147 6.62 -5.54 19.89
N GLN A 148 7.54 -6.37 20.35
CA GLN A 148 8.53 -5.99 21.38
C GLN A 148 9.45 -4.86 20.89
N ARG A 149 9.72 -4.77 19.59
CA ARG A 149 10.56 -3.70 19.07
C ARG A 149 9.84 -2.37 18.94
N TYR A 150 8.56 -2.39 18.56
CA TYR A 150 7.85 -1.18 18.11
C TYR A 150 6.73 -0.72 19.05
N LEU A 151 6.24 -1.57 19.96
CA LEU A 151 5.15 -1.22 20.89
C LEU A 151 5.62 -1.07 22.34
N THR A 152 6.75 -1.66 22.69
CA THR A 152 7.34 -1.50 24.03
C THR A 152 8.56 -0.60 23.93
N GLY A 153 8.36 0.66 24.32
CA GLY A 153 9.41 1.67 24.53
C GLY A 153 9.43 2.12 25.98
#